data_AF-A0A2K0XMV3-F1
#
_entry.id   AF-A0A2K0XMV3-F1
#
_cell.length_a   1.000
_cell.length_b   1.000
_cell.length_c   1.000
_cell.angle_alpha   90.00
_cell.angle_beta   90.00
_cell.angle_gamma   90.00
#
_symmetry.space_group_name_H-M   'P 1'
#
loop_
_entity.id
_entity.type
_entity.pdbx_description
1 polymer ?
#
loop_
_entity_poly.entity_id
_entity_poly.type
_entity_poly.pdbx_seq_one_letter_code
_entity_poly.pdbx_strand_id
1 'polypeptide(L)'
;MAALAEEQVRVLFFNDACDAIADERIWPGTATHVELPLGELVRHAIACGSPMLLFAHNHPSGVPQPSRADVEFTRRLVRICKELQIRVHDHIIVSRNGSFSFRNLGYM
;
A
#
# COMPACT_ATOMS: atom_id res chain seq x y z
N MET A 1 -3.74 -12.33 -2.65
CA MET A 1 -3.08 -11.98 -1.37
C MET A 1 -3.71 -12.67 -0.16
N ALA A 2 -5.04 -12.69 0.00
CA ALA A 2 -5.72 -13.18 1.22
C ALA A 2 -5.38 -14.61 1.70
N ALA A 3 -4.99 -15.51 0.79
CA ALA A 3 -4.70 -16.91 1.10
C ALA A 3 -3.23 -17.18 1.48
N LEU A 4 -2.35 -16.18 1.36
CA LEU A 4 -0.92 -16.35 1.59
C LEU A 4 -0.60 -16.52 3.07
N ALA A 5 0.38 -17.39 3.37
CA ALA A 5 0.85 -17.66 4.74
C ALA A 5 1.76 -16.55 5.28
N GLU A 6 2.39 -15.80 4.39
CA GLU A 6 3.27 -14.67 4.69
C GLU A 6 2.56 -13.37 4.35
N GLU A 7 2.91 -12.31 5.07
CA GLU A 7 2.49 -10.96 4.72
C GLU A 7 3.24 -10.51 3.49
N GLN A 8 2.51 -10.01 2.49
CA GLN A 8 3.06 -9.42 1.29
C GLN A 8 2.48 -8.04 1.09
N VAL A 9 3.34 -7.13 0.65
CA VAL A 9 2.93 -5.81 0.19
C VAL A 9 2.91 -5.80 -1.33
N ARG A 10 1.86 -5.21 -1.88
CA ARG A 10 1.68 -4.94 -3.30
C ARG A 10 1.41 -3.45 -3.49
N VAL A 11 2.09 -2.86 -4.45
CA VAL A 11 1.80 -1.49 -4.88
C VAL A 11 1.48 -1.47 -6.37
N LEU A 12 0.36 -0.84 -6.69
CA LEU A 12 -0.09 -0.57 -8.05
C LEU A 12 0.12 0.91 -8.35
N PHE A 13 0.57 1.21 -9.56
CA PHE A 13 0.84 2.57 -10.03
C PHE A 13 -0.09 2.90 -11.18
N PHE A 14 -0.72 4.07 -11.15
CA PHE A 14 -1.77 4.48 -12.06
C PHE A 14 -1.45 5.82 -12.72
N ASN A 15 -2.03 6.05 -13.90
CA ASN A 15 -2.12 7.36 -14.54
C ASN A 15 -3.32 8.15 -14.01
N ASP A 16 -3.48 9.38 -14.50
CA ASP A 16 -4.61 10.23 -14.13
C ASP A 16 -5.98 9.71 -14.60
N ALA A 17 -6.00 8.82 -15.60
CA ALA A 17 -7.21 8.14 -16.08
C ALA A 17 -7.55 6.87 -15.28
N CYS A 18 -6.80 6.56 -14.23
CA CYS A 18 -6.89 5.34 -13.42
C CYS A 18 -6.54 4.04 -14.18
N ASP A 19 -5.82 4.13 -15.30
CA ASP A 19 -5.20 2.95 -15.91
C ASP A 19 -3.89 2.61 -15.19
N ALA A 20 -3.63 1.33 -14.99
CA ALA A 20 -2.37 0.87 -14.42
C ALA A 20 -1.22 1.17 -15.40
N ILE A 21 -0.21 1.94 -14.96
CA ILE A 21 0.98 2.28 -15.75
C ILE A 21 2.05 1.19 -15.61
N ALA A 22 2.22 0.68 -14.40
CA ALA A 22 3.24 -0.32 -14.09
C ALA A 22 2.62 -1.47 -13.30
N ASP A 23 3.04 -2.69 -13.65
CA ASP A 23 2.67 -3.89 -12.93
C ASP A 23 3.36 -3.94 -11.56
N GLU A 24 2.62 -4.57 -10.67
CA GLU A 24 2.74 -4.74 -9.25
C GLU A 24 4.17 -4.94 -8.73
N ARG A 25 4.63 -4.04 -7.84
CA ARG A 25 5.85 -4.30 -7.07
C ARG A 25 5.48 -5.04 -5.80
N ILE A 26 5.98 -6.28 -5.69
CA ILE A 26 5.78 -7.15 -4.55
C ILE A 26 6.99 -7.01 -3.63
N TRP A 27 6.75 -6.58 -2.40
CA TRP A 27 7.76 -6.70 -1.35
C TRP A 27 7.41 -7.92 -0.49
N PRO A 28 8.28 -8.95 -0.48
CA PRO A 28 8.09 -10.08 0.42
C PRO A 28 8.23 -9.59 1.85
N GLY A 29 7.26 -9.91 2.69
CA GLY A 29 7.31 -9.64 4.12
C GLY A 29 7.76 -10.84 4.92
N THR A 30 7.66 -10.67 6.23
CA THR A 30 7.76 -11.75 7.21
C THR A 30 6.35 -12.22 7.60
N ALA A 31 6.24 -13.10 8.60
CA ALA A 31 4.95 -13.49 9.14
C ALA A 31 4.22 -12.35 9.89
N THR A 32 4.90 -11.25 10.23
CA THR A 32 4.37 -10.21 11.13
C THR A 32 4.46 -8.78 10.62
N HIS A 33 5.33 -8.51 9.63
CA HIS A 33 5.44 -7.20 8.99
C HIS A 33 6.29 -7.27 7.72
N VAL A 34 6.13 -6.27 6.85
CA VAL A 34 7.01 -6.00 5.71
C VAL A 34 7.82 -4.74 6.02
N GLU A 35 9.15 -4.81 5.94
CA GLU A 35 9.96 -3.60 5.87
C GLU A 35 9.87 -3.03 4.46
N LEU A 36 9.00 -2.03 4.27
CA LEU A 36 8.92 -1.32 3.02
C LEU A 36 9.78 -0.05 3.05
N PRO A 37 10.91 0.02 2.33
CA PRO A 37 11.70 1.22 2.23
C PRO A 37 10.95 2.31 1.45
N LEU A 38 10.34 3.26 2.17
CA LEU A 38 9.55 4.36 1.61
C LEU A 38 10.28 5.13 0.49
N GLY A 39 11.58 5.37 0.64
CA GLY A 39 12.38 6.05 -0.38
C GLY A 39 12.44 5.28 -1.70
N GLU A 40 12.48 3.94 -1.65
CA GLU A 40 12.47 3.12 -2.85
C GLU A 40 11.09 3.10 -3.51
N LEU A 41 10.03 2.99 -2.70
CA LEU A 41 8.66 3.08 -3.19
C LEU A 41 8.42 4.39 -3.95
N VAL A 42 8.79 5.52 -3.34
CA VAL A 42 8.65 6.85 -3.92
C VAL A 42 9.52 7.01 -5.17
N ARG A 43 10.78 6.56 -5.12
CA ARG A 43 11.67 6.55 -6.29
C ARG A 43 11.06 5.79 -7.46
N HIS A 44 10.40 4.66 -7.18
CA HIS A 44 9.74 3.87 -8.20
C HIS A 44 8.53 4.59 -8.80
N ALA A 45 7.68 5.20 -7.97
CA ALA A 45 6.54 6.02 -8.41
C ALA A 45 6.98 7.15 -9.36
N ILE A 46 8.07 7.84 -9.01
CA ILE A 46 8.66 8.89 -9.85
C ILE A 46 9.22 8.30 -11.16
N ALA A 47 9.95 7.19 -11.08
CA ALA A 47 10.59 6.57 -12.23
C ALA A 47 9.58 6.07 -13.29
N CYS A 48 8.40 5.59 -12.86
CA CYS A 48 7.32 5.22 -13.78
C CYS A 48 6.42 6.40 -14.18
N GLY A 49 6.70 7.62 -13.70
CA GLY A 49 5.88 8.80 -13.98
C GLY A 49 4.46 8.70 -13.44
N SER A 50 4.26 7.96 -12.35
CA SER A 50 2.92 7.69 -11.82
C SER A 50 2.45 8.82 -10.90
N PRO A 51 1.36 9.52 -11.25
CA PRO A 51 0.74 10.51 -10.38
C PRO A 51 -0.05 9.89 -9.22
N MET A 52 -0.28 8.58 -9.21
CA MET A 52 -1.15 7.93 -8.23
C MET A 52 -0.76 6.48 -7.95
N LEU A 53 -0.74 6.08 -6.67
CA LEU A 53 -0.48 4.71 -6.25
C LEU A 53 -1.58 4.15 -5.36
N LEU A 54 -1.79 2.83 -5.39
CA LEU A 54 -2.59 2.08 -4.42
C LEU A 54 -1.67 1.13 -3.68
N PHE A 55 -1.74 1.18 -2.35
CA PHE A 55 -0.94 0.35 -1.47
C PHE A 55 -1.83 -0.75 -0.90
N ALA A 56 -1.37 -2.01 -0.90
CA ALA A 56 -2.10 -3.10 -0.29
C ALA A 56 -1.19 -4.10 0.40
N HIS A 57 -1.61 -4.65 1.53
CA HIS A 57 -0.95 -5.79 2.15
C HIS A 57 -1.95 -6.79 2.70
N ASN A 58 -1.52 -8.03 2.94
CA ASN A 58 -2.37 -9.04 3.55
C ASN A 58 -2.05 -9.32 5.00
N HIS A 59 -3.08 -9.57 5.81
CA HIS A 59 -2.93 -10.12 7.15
C HIS A 59 -3.21 -11.63 7.13
N PRO A 60 -2.19 -12.51 7.25
CA PRO A 60 -2.38 -13.96 7.32
C PRO A 60 -3.25 -14.40 8.51
N SER A 61 -3.32 -13.58 9.56
CA SER A 61 -4.16 -13.78 10.75
C SER A 61 -5.66 -13.85 10.43
N GLY A 62 -6.08 -13.37 9.27
CA GLY A 62 -7.49 -13.32 8.87
C GLY A 62 -8.26 -12.13 9.44
N VAL A 63 -7.59 -11.18 10.11
CA VAL A 63 -8.20 -9.96 10.67
C VAL A 63 -7.71 -8.74 9.86
N PRO A 64 -8.60 -7.97 9.21
CA PRO A 64 -8.20 -6.88 8.33
C PRO A 64 -7.95 -5.55 9.08
N GLN A 65 -8.19 -5.47 10.40
CA GLN A 65 -7.88 -4.26 11.17
C GLN A 65 -6.38 -3.90 11.08
N PRO A 66 -6.05 -2.62 10.84
CA PRO A 66 -4.67 -2.17 10.80
C PRO A 66 -4.02 -2.21 12.19
N SER A 67 -2.73 -2.53 12.20
CA SER A 67 -1.87 -2.30 13.35
C SER A 67 -1.53 -0.82 13.50
N ARG A 68 -0.95 -0.45 14.65
CA ARG A 68 -0.41 0.91 14.85
C ARG A 68 0.71 1.24 13.85
N ALA A 69 1.53 0.24 13.49
CA ALA A 69 2.61 0.40 12.52
C ALA A 69 2.05 0.71 11.13
N ASP A 70 0.96 0.04 10.71
CA ASP A 70 0.29 0.31 9.44
C ASP A 70 -0.22 1.74 9.37
N VAL A 71 -0.84 2.23 10.44
CA VAL A 71 -1.35 3.61 10.51
C VAL A 71 -0.23 4.64 10.42
N GLU A 72 0.86 4.44 11.16
CA GLU A 72 2.01 5.34 11.13
C GLU A 72 2.70 5.34 9.78
N PHE A 73 2.92 4.16 9.20
CA PHE A 73 3.47 3.98 7.87
C PHE A 73 2.62 4.71 6.82
N THR A 74 1.30 4.51 6.83
CA THR A 74 0.37 5.12 5.88
C THR A 74 0.41 6.64 5.96
N ARG A 75 0.35 7.19 7.17
CA ARG A 75 0.41 8.66 7.36
C ARG A 75 1.71 9.24 6.83
N ARG A 76 2.83 8.56 7.06
CA ARG A 76 4.13 8.97 6.54
C ARG A 76 4.20 8.90 5.02
N LEU A 77 3.69 7.82 4.42
CA LEU A 77 3.60 7.65 2.97
C LEU A 77 2.76 8.77 2.34
N VAL A 78 1.53 8.97 2.83
CA VAL A 78 0.61 10.01 2.34
C VAL A 78 1.25 11.39 2.41
N ARG A 79 1.92 11.72 3.52
CA ARG A 79 2.62 13.00 3.68
C ARG A 79 3.71 13.19 2.63
N ILE A 80 4.60 12.22 2.46
CA ILE A 80 5.73 12.33 1.52
C ILE A 80 5.22 12.40 0.08
N CYS A 81 4.30 11.52 -0.30
CA CYS A 81 3.74 11.50 -1.65
C CYS A 81 3.02 12.82 -1.98
N LYS A 82 2.32 13.43 -1.01
CA LYS A 82 1.67 14.74 -1.18
C LYS A 82 2.66 15.85 -1.54
N GLU A 83 3.81 15.91 -0.88
CA GLU A 83 4.86 16.91 -1.19
C GLU A 83 5.43 16.73 -2.61
N LEU A 84 5.37 15.50 -3.13
CA LEU A 84 5.85 15.14 -4.47
C LEU A 84 4.74 15.15 -5.53
N GLN A 85 3.54 15.61 -5.18
CA GLN A 85 2.36 15.61 -6.04
C GLN A 85 1.95 14.21 -6.54
N ILE A 86 2.28 13.17 -5.77
CA ILE A 86 1.85 11.79 -5.99
C ILE A 86 0.69 11.50 -5.05
N ARG A 87 -0.43 11.02 -5.58
CA ARG A 87 -1.62 10.70 -4.80
C ARG A 87 -1.55 9.28 -4.29
N VAL A 88 -1.66 9.08 -2.98
CA VAL A 88 -1.98 7.75 -2.44
C VAL A 88 -3.49 7.58 -2.56
N HIS A 89 -3.91 6.73 -3.50
CA HIS A 89 -5.32 6.46 -3.75
C HIS A 89 -5.95 5.78 -2.54
N ASP A 90 -5.41 4.66 -2.10
CA ASP A 90 -5.87 3.99 -0.89
C ASP A 90 -4.74 3.14 -0.31
N HIS A 91 -4.94 2.75 0.95
CA HIS A 91 -4.26 1.62 1.55
C HIS A 91 -5.31 0.56 1.88
N ILE A 92 -5.20 -0.60 1.24
CA ILE A 92 -6.09 -1.74 1.44
C ILE A 92 -5.39 -2.88 2.19
N ILE A 93 -5.91 -3.24 3.36
CA ILE A 93 -5.51 -4.47 4.05
C ILE A 93 -6.46 -5.58 3.62
N VAL A 94 -5.92 -6.70 3.14
CA VAL A 94 -6.69 -7.86 2.68
C VAL A 94 -6.52 -9.02 3.65
N SER A 95 -7.59 -9.63 4.10
CA SER A 95 -7.55 -10.82 4.96
C SER A 95 -8.52 -11.88 4.44
N ARG A 96 -8.48 -13.10 5.00
CA ARG A 96 -9.46 -14.15 4.65
C ARG A 96 -10.90 -13.77 4.96
N ASN A 97 -11.13 -12.95 5.99
CA ASN A 97 -12.48 -12.62 6.47
C ASN A 97 -12.95 -11.23 6.05
N GLY A 98 -12.27 -10.59 5.10
CA GLY A 98 -12.65 -9.28 4.57
C GLY A 98 -11.46 -8.37 4.30
N SER A 99 -11.75 -7.10 4.02
CA SER A 99 -10.76 -6.07 3.75
C SER A 99 -11.00 -4.81 4.57
N PHE A 100 -9.96 -4.00 4.70
CA PHE A 100 -10.00 -2.69 5.33
C PHE A 100 -9.45 -1.66 4.35
N SER A 101 -10.19 -0.57 4.15
CA SER A 101 -9.76 0.57 3.34
C SER A 101 -9.49 1.75 4.26
N PHE A 102 -8.26 2.27 4.22
CA PHE A 102 -7.88 3.44 5.00
C PHE A 102 -8.68 4.67 4.59
N ARG A 103 -8.95 4.84 3.28
CA ARG A 103 -9.76 5.96 2.78
C ARG A 103 -11.20 5.87 3.29
N ASN A 104 -11.85 4.73 3.15
CA ASN A 104 -13.28 4.60 3.49
C ASN A 104 -13.55 4.77 4.98
N LEU A 105 -12.56 4.49 5.82
CA LEU A 105 -12.67 4.59 7.28
C LEU A 105 -12.03 5.87 7.86
N GLY A 106 -11.66 6.82 7.01
CA GLY A 106 -11.24 8.17 7.42
C GLY A 106 -9.81 8.28 7.98
N TYR A 107 -8.92 7.37 7.61
CA TYR A 107 -7.52 7.37 8.07
C TYR A 107 -6.57 8.17 7.16
N MET A 108 -7.05 8.66 6.02
CA MET A 108 -6.27 9.40 5.00
C MET A 108 -7.10 10.45 4.27
#